data_AF-A0A7Z9N4Y2-F1
#
_entry.id   AF-A0A7Z9N4Y2-F1
#
_cell.length_a   1.000
_cell.length_b   1.000
_cell.length_c   1.000
_cell.angle_alpha   90.00
_cell.angle_beta   90.00
_cell.angle_gamma   90.00
#
_symmetry.space_group_name_H-M   'P 1'
#
loop_
_entity.id
_entity.type
_entity.pdbx_description
1 polymer ?
#
loop_
_entity_poly.entity_id
_entity_poly.type
_entity_poly.pdbx_seq_one_letter_code
_entity_poly.pdbx_strand_id
1 'polypeptide(L)'
;MNRFIIHLIIILILVHPVYPRENQKLLDIYTIENDLSYSLVMEFDDPEVNYITRELYSPPTVTILLKNVIWNRGNFTRESAHSPLYQYRLDIQSDKNLVKKFGNVRLRMRFNQIPVYDVELLNDDSETKLVITWKKRKKEPLSSYVSSSRRLPESKVSLNFKGADLLDVIRLLASQDDLNLVLGGDVSGIVSLKLHDVTLETALDAILHVNGFDWFLQENIIIVKPSEGESVLSGELDTRIYRLRYVKGAMVTDALEDILTGRGRVKSLSSTQSSDETGKIDDIVMITDVPPNFAVIEKIINTLDQEGAQINIAVKFIETTLKHDETIGINWILRETMAIPGGGQVDTSMNINLGELILGLDTMSFATLTAPVVSAMLDLLASDGDTKLLQEPQVTTMNNSPATIVVGTSIPILVPQGEGSVFGTNPYTYQEQNIDISLKVLPRLNDRNVISLSIDASVQAIVGYVGTDKRPMVSTRSTKTNVRVRDGETLLIGGMIFDTDQETVAKFPLLGDLPLIKYFFRYTITEREQRELLIFITPTVVSRES
;
A
#
# COMPACT_ATOMS: atom_id res chain seq x y z
N MET A 1 -1.74 12.72 63.31
CA MET A 1 -0.48 13.40 63.03
C MET A 1 -0.25 13.30 61.52
N ASN A 2 -0.69 14.32 60.79
CA ASN A 2 -0.33 14.67 59.41
C ASN A 2 -1.17 15.92 59.10
N ARG A 3 -0.53 17.09 59.26
CA ARG A 3 -1.07 18.40 58.90
C ARG A 3 -0.51 18.80 57.52
N PHE A 4 -1.02 19.93 57.02
CA PHE A 4 -0.72 20.65 55.76
C PHE A 4 -1.73 20.29 54.65
N ILE A 5 -2.96 20.84 54.67
CA ILE A 5 -3.39 22.24 54.50
C ILE A 5 -2.87 22.85 53.18
N ILE A 6 -3.76 22.71 52.19
CA ILE A 6 -3.78 23.34 50.87
C ILE A 6 -3.36 24.81 50.96
N HIS A 7 -2.28 25.18 50.26
CA HIS A 7 -1.94 26.58 49.99
C HIS A 7 -2.31 26.91 48.54
N LEU A 8 -3.27 27.82 48.44
CA LEU A 8 -3.61 28.62 47.29
C LEU A 8 -2.35 29.34 46.78
N ILE A 9 -1.86 28.99 45.58
CA ILE A 9 -0.82 29.77 44.91
C ILE A 9 -1.52 30.76 43.97
N ILE A 10 -1.51 32.01 44.41
CA ILE A 10 -1.68 33.22 43.61
C ILE A 10 -0.67 33.17 42.45
N ILE A 11 -1.15 33.19 41.21
CA ILE A 11 -0.33 33.51 40.05
C ILE A 11 -0.30 35.03 39.97
N LEU A 12 0.83 35.60 40.39
CA LEU A 12 1.16 37.00 40.25
C LEU A 12 1.25 37.34 38.76
N ILE A 13 0.21 38.00 38.22
CA ILE A 13 0.28 38.62 36.89
C ILE A 13 1.25 39.79 37.01
N LEU A 14 2.50 39.57 36.62
CA LEU A 14 3.50 40.61 36.43
C LEU A 14 3.15 41.35 35.13
N VAL A 15 2.22 42.30 35.24
CA VAL A 15 1.91 43.27 34.19
C VAL A 15 3.18 44.09 33.97
N HIS A 16 3.96 43.71 32.96
CA HIS A 16 5.02 44.57 32.46
C HIS A 16 4.37 45.79 31.81
N PRO A 17 4.81 47.02 32.13
CA PRO A 17 4.30 48.21 31.46
C PRO A 17 4.59 48.09 29.96
N VAL A 18 3.53 48.12 29.16
CA VAL A 18 3.61 48.20 27.70
C VAL A 18 4.13 49.60 27.34
N TYR A 19 5.44 49.73 27.23
CA TYR A 19 6.04 50.85 26.50
C TYR A 19 5.61 50.74 25.03
N PRO A 20 5.26 51.85 24.35
CA PRO A 20 5.09 51.84 22.91
C PRO A 20 6.46 51.50 22.29
N ARG A 21 6.63 50.24 21.88
CA ARG A 21 7.90 49.71 21.36
C ARG A 21 8.32 50.51 20.13
N GLU A 22 9.60 50.86 20.10
CA GLU A 22 10.24 51.46 18.93
C GLU A 22 10.06 50.55 17.70
N ASN A 23 10.02 51.17 16.52
CA ASN A 23 9.83 50.43 15.28
C ASN A 23 11.12 49.68 14.93
N GLN A 24 11.03 48.37 14.74
CA GLN A 24 12.17 47.51 14.40
C GLN A 24 12.59 47.77 12.96
N LYS A 25 13.87 47.97 12.68
CA LYS A 25 14.36 48.17 11.32
C LYS A 25 15.06 46.90 10.83
N LEU A 26 14.58 46.38 9.71
CA LEU A 26 15.28 45.31 8.99
C LEU A 26 16.48 45.94 8.24
N LEU A 27 17.69 45.57 8.64
CA LEU A 27 18.95 46.09 8.11
C LEU A 27 19.33 45.40 6.80
N ASP A 28 19.34 44.07 6.80
CA ASP A 28 19.65 43.28 5.61
C ASP A 28 19.00 41.88 5.62
N ILE A 29 19.02 41.26 4.43
CA ILE A 29 18.55 39.90 4.18
C ILE A 29 19.46 39.22 3.14
N TYR A 30 20.09 38.12 3.54
CA TYR A 30 21.02 37.39 2.69
C TYR A 30 21.02 35.90 3.02
N THR A 31 21.68 35.10 2.17
CA THR A 31 21.77 33.65 2.36
C THR A 31 23.21 33.24 2.65
N ILE A 32 23.40 32.29 3.57
CA ILE A 32 24.68 31.69 3.93
C ILE A 32 24.65 30.20 3.54
N GLU A 33 25.81 29.70 3.10
CA GLU A 33 26.04 28.29 2.82
C GLU A 33 26.98 27.68 3.87
N ASN A 34 26.52 26.64 4.58
CA ASN A 34 27.30 25.82 5.49
C ASN A 34 27.53 24.43 4.88
N ASP A 35 28.33 23.54 5.47
CA ASP A 35 28.64 22.23 4.87
C ASP A 35 27.40 21.37 4.57
N LEU A 36 26.41 21.37 5.47
CA LEU A 36 25.23 20.50 5.41
C LEU A 36 23.90 21.23 5.27
N SER A 37 23.91 22.56 5.35
CA SER A 37 22.69 23.39 5.32
C SER A 37 22.89 24.70 4.56
N TYR A 38 21.77 25.28 4.13
CA TYR A 38 21.68 26.65 3.69
C TYR A 38 20.85 27.42 4.71
N SER A 39 21.22 28.68 4.95
CA SER A 39 20.49 29.55 5.87
C SER A 39 20.12 30.85 5.18
N LEU A 40 18.93 31.39 5.50
CA LEU A 40 18.54 32.75 5.17
C LEU A 40 18.56 33.57 6.46
N VAL A 41 19.33 34.64 6.46
CA VAL A 41 19.58 35.50 7.62
C VAL A 41 18.92 36.85 7.38
N MET A 42 18.17 37.31 8.38
CA MET A 42 17.62 38.67 8.46
C MET A 42 18.20 39.38 9.67
N GLU A 43 18.79 40.54 9.46
CA GLU A 43 19.45 41.33 10.51
C GLU A 43 18.56 42.50 10.94
N PHE A 44 18.41 42.68 12.26
CA PHE A 44 17.57 43.68 12.89
C PHE A 44 18.38 44.52 13.89
N ASP A 45 17.98 45.78 14.06
CA ASP A 45 18.57 46.71 15.03
C ASP A 45 17.99 46.61 16.46
N ASP A 46 17.00 45.73 16.67
CA ASP A 46 16.27 45.57 17.93
C ASP A 46 16.45 44.15 18.50
N PRO A 47 16.74 44.01 19.81
CA PRO A 47 16.93 42.72 20.50
C PRO A 47 15.72 41.76 20.51
N GLU A 48 14.49 42.24 20.23
CA GLU A 48 13.28 41.40 20.25
C GLU A 48 12.48 41.42 18.93
N VAL A 49 12.62 40.40 18.09
CA VAL A 49 11.87 40.31 16.81
C VAL A 49 10.59 39.49 16.95
N ASN A 50 9.43 40.09 16.64
CA ASN A 50 8.13 39.41 16.65
C ASN A 50 7.77 38.85 15.25
N TYR A 51 7.73 37.52 15.13
CA TYR A 51 7.41 36.84 13.86
C TYR A 51 6.34 35.74 14.01
N ILE A 52 5.64 35.44 12.91
CA ILE A 52 4.71 34.30 12.79
C ILE A 52 5.07 33.51 11.53
N THR A 53 5.25 32.20 11.66
CA THR A 53 5.47 31.27 10.55
C THR A 53 4.14 30.68 10.06
N ARG A 54 4.02 30.47 8.75
CA ARG A 54 2.93 29.72 8.11
C ARG A 54 3.47 28.85 6.99
N GLU A 55 2.96 27.64 6.91
CA GLU A 55 3.34 26.65 5.89
C GLU A 55 2.19 26.40 4.93
N LEU A 56 2.52 26.23 3.64
CA LEU A 56 1.61 25.84 2.58
C LEU A 56 2.25 24.66 1.83
N TYR A 57 1.52 23.56 1.68
CA TYR A 57 2.05 22.32 1.11
C TYR A 57 2.07 22.29 -0.43
N SER A 58 1.27 23.12 -1.10
CA SER A 58 1.20 23.14 -2.57
C SER A 58 0.99 24.56 -3.12
N PRO A 59 1.99 25.17 -3.79
CA PRO A 59 3.41 24.75 -3.83
C PRO A 59 4.09 24.90 -2.45
N PRO A 60 5.07 24.06 -2.09
CA PRO A 60 5.78 24.14 -0.81
C PRO A 60 6.30 25.55 -0.52
N THR A 61 5.66 26.24 0.43
CA THR A 61 5.94 27.66 0.71
C THR A 61 5.97 27.88 2.21
N VAL A 62 7.08 28.43 2.71
CA VAL A 62 7.19 28.93 4.09
C VAL A 62 7.01 30.45 4.05
N THR A 63 6.07 30.96 4.84
CA THR A 63 5.79 32.39 4.95
C THR A 63 6.11 32.87 6.35
N ILE A 64 6.95 33.90 6.46
CA ILE A 64 7.28 34.56 7.73
C ILE A 64 6.66 35.95 7.70
N LEU A 65 5.80 36.21 8.69
CA LEU A 65 5.13 37.49 8.90
C LEU A 65 5.80 38.21 10.07
N LEU A 66 6.52 39.27 9.77
CA LEU A 66 7.16 40.16 10.74
C LEU A 66 6.20 41.32 11.05
N LYS A 67 5.94 41.57 12.33
CA LYS A 67 5.07 42.66 12.78
C LYS A 67 5.89 43.88 13.17
N ASN A 68 5.40 45.08 12.83
CA ASN A 68 6.02 46.37 13.20
C ASN A 68 7.47 46.57 12.70
N VAL A 69 7.81 46.00 11.55
CA VAL A 69 9.14 46.13 10.93
C VAL A 69 9.16 47.20 9.84
N ILE A 70 10.15 48.08 9.85
CA ILE A 70 10.45 49.07 8.81
C ILE A 70 11.46 48.47 7.84
N TRP A 71 11.08 48.38 6.56
CA TRP A 71 11.95 48.01 5.45
C TRP A 71 12.01 49.12 4.40
N ASN A 72 13.17 49.77 4.26
CA ASN A 72 13.32 50.94 3.40
C ASN A 72 13.75 50.60 1.96
N ARG A 73 14.11 49.35 1.66
CA ARG A 73 14.61 48.96 0.31
C ARG A 73 13.51 48.48 -0.65
N GLY A 74 12.24 48.50 -0.23
CA GLY A 74 11.08 48.14 -1.08
C GLY A 74 10.90 46.63 -1.30
N ASN A 75 9.79 46.26 -1.97
CA ASN A 75 9.49 44.85 -2.26
C ASN A 75 10.50 44.28 -3.25
N PHE A 76 10.93 43.05 -3.05
CA PHE A 76 11.82 42.38 -3.99
C PHE A 76 11.52 40.89 -4.09
N THR A 77 11.95 40.29 -5.20
CA THR A 77 11.94 38.83 -5.41
C THR A 77 13.34 38.44 -5.87
N ARG A 78 13.91 37.40 -5.26
CA ARG A 78 15.23 36.86 -5.62
C ARG A 78 15.10 35.38 -5.93
N GLU A 79 15.73 34.96 -7.02
CA GLU A 79 15.96 33.55 -7.31
C GLU A 79 17.12 33.06 -6.45
N SER A 80 17.01 31.83 -5.96
CA SER A 80 17.97 31.22 -5.06
C SER A 80 18.66 30.06 -5.77
N ALA A 81 19.99 30.03 -5.74
CA ALA A 81 20.79 28.89 -6.19
C ALA A 81 20.80 27.72 -5.16
N HIS A 82 20.26 27.95 -3.96
CA HIS A 82 20.35 27.08 -2.80
C HIS A 82 19.17 26.08 -2.70
N SER A 83 19.10 25.14 -3.65
CA SER A 83 18.08 24.09 -3.67
C SER A 83 17.98 23.37 -2.30
N PRO A 84 16.77 23.12 -1.76
CA PRO A 84 15.45 23.20 -2.40
C PRO A 84 14.79 24.59 -2.53
N LEU A 85 15.35 25.64 -1.92
CA LEU A 85 14.83 27.00 -2.06
C LEU A 85 15.20 27.53 -3.45
N TYR A 86 14.21 27.75 -4.32
CA TYR A 86 14.44 28.31 -5.65
C TYR A 86 14.05 29.79 -5.76
N GLN A 87 13.21 30.30 -4.85
CA GLN A 87 12.79 31.69 -4.86
C GLN A 87 12.40 32.17 -3.46
N TYR A 88 12.81 33.38 -3.09
CA TYR A 88 12.26 34.07 -1.94
C TYR A 88 11.86 35.50 -2.29
N ARG A 89 10.78 35.97 -1.65
CA ARG A 89 10.15 37.26 -1.93
C ARG A 89 9.82 37.97 -0.63
N LEU A 90 10.14 39.25 -0.54
CA LEU A 90 9.80 40.09 0.59
C LEU A 90 8.82 41.17 0.13
N ASP A 91 7.65 41.22 0.76
CA ASP A 91 6.57 42.16 0.48
C ASP A 91 6.24 42.99 1.73
N ILE A 92 6.18 44.32 1.57
CA ILE A 92 5.68 45.24 2.58
C ILE A 92 4.15 45.27 2.48
N GLN A 93 3.45 44.85 3.54
CA GLN A 93 2.01 44.97 3.62
C GLN A 93 1.65 46.39 4.05
N SER A 94 1.41 47.28 3.09
CA SER A 94 0.84 48.60 3.39
C SER A 94 -0.64 48.44 3.73
N ASP A 95 -1.04 48.82 4.94
CA ASP A 95 -2.44 49.04 5.24
C ASP A 95 -2.92 50.29 4.50
N LYS A 96 -4.01 50.20 3.73
CA LYS A 96 -4.49 51.31 2.89
C LYS A 96 -5.07 52.47 3.73
N ASN A 97 -5.21 52.29 5.04
CA ASN A 97 -5.85 53.25 5.95
C ASN A 97 -4.87 54.01 6.89
N LEU A 98 -3.56 53.84 6.78
CA LEU A 98 -2.58 54.50 7.67
C LEU A 98 -1.69 55.48 6.92
N VAL A 99 -1.67 56.74 7.38
CA VAL A 99 -0.91 57.89 6.83
C VAL A 99 0.61 57.77 7.04
N LYS A 100 1.12 56.66 7.61
CA LYS A 100 2.55 56.41 7.83
C LYS A 100 2.95 55.04 7.27
N LYS A 101 4.14 54.98 6.65
CA LYS A 101 4.79 53.77 6.08
C LYS A 101 5.19 52.75 7.17
N PHE A 102 4.21 52.20 7.88
CA PHE A 102 4.40 51.07 8.78
C PHE A 102 3.66 49.88 8.16
N GLY A 103 4.36 48.81 7.84
CA GLY A 103 3.77 47.66 7.17
C GLY A 103 4.32 46.38 7.74
N ASN A 104 3.45 45.39 7.96
CA ASN A 104 3.89 44.04 8.27
C ASN A 104 4.75 43.54 7.11
N VAL A 105 5.97 43.08 7.38
CA VAL A 105 6.86 42.57 6.34
C VAL A 105 6.56 41.08 6.18
N ARG A 106 6.29 40.65 4.95
CA ARG A 106 5.99 39.27 4.61
C ARG A 106 7.11 38.69 3.76
N LEU A 107 7.88 37.77 4.32
CA LEU A 107 8.82 36.94 3.58
C LEU A 107 8.12 35.66 3.12
N ARG A 108 8.18 35.34 1.83
CA ARG A 108 7.69 34.09 1.23
C ARG A 108 8.86 33.35 0.62
N MET A 109 9.12 32.14 1.09
CA MET A 109 10.17 31.24 0.63
C MET A 109 9.51 30.07 -0.09
N ARG A 110 9.81 29.89 -1.38
CA ARG A 110 9.24 28.83 -2.24
C ARG A 110 10.26 27.74 -2.49
N PHE A 111 9.85 26.52 -2.21
CA PHE A 111 10.69 25.34 -2.31
C PHE A 111 10.16 24.39 -3.38
N ASN A 112 11.08 23.69 -4.05
CA ASN A 112 10.72 22.68 -5.06
C ASN A 112 10.28 21.34 -4.44
N GLN A 113 10.35 21.22 -3.11
CA GLN A 113 9.89 20.09 -2.30
C GLN A 113 9.58 20.60 -0.88
N ILE A 114 8.89 19.82 -0.06
CA ILE A 114 8.59 20.18 1.35
C ILE A 114 9.91 20.26 2.13
N PRO A 115 10.33 21.43 2.64
CA PRO A 115 11.59 21.56 3.37
C PRO A 115 11.42 21.14 4.84
N VAL A 116 12.46 20.51 5.40
CA VAL A 116 12.68 20.53 6.86
C VAL A 116 13.52 21.77 7.16
N TYR A 117 12.95 22.72 7.90
CA TYR A 117 13.60 23.97 8.26
C TYR A 117 13.52 24.22 9.76
N ASP A 118 14.50 24.96 10.28
CA ASP A 118 14.54 25.45 11.64
C ASP A 118 14.63 26.99 11.63
N VAL A 119 14.10 27.64 12.67
CA VAL A 119 14.11 29.11 12.81
C VAL A 119 14.70 29.47 14.17
N GLU A 120 15.90 30.03 14.15
CA GLU A 120 16.62 30.45 15.34
C GLU A 120 16.73 31.98 15.39
N LEU A 121 16.65 32.54 16.59
CA LEU A 121 16.84 33.96 16.84
C LEU A 121 18.13 34.12 17.65
N LEU A 122 19.14 34.70 17.02
CA LEU A 122 20.46 34.92 17.61
C LEU A 122 20.58 36.39 18.02
N ASN A 123 20.79 36.63 19.30
CA ASN A 123 21.02 37.98 19.84
C ASN A 123 22.51 38.16 20.13
N ASP A 124 23.12 39.16 19.49
CA ASP A 124 24.44 39.69 19.83
C ASP A 124 24.26 41.10 20.41
N ASP A 125 25.19 41.59 21.23
CA ASP A 125 25.06 42.75 22.15
C ASP A 125 24.57 44.08 21.50
N SER A 126 24.39 44.14 20.17
CA SER A 126 23.78 45.27 19.44
C SER A 126 22.96 44.90 18.19
N GLU A 127 22.85 43.62 17.81
CA GLU A 127 22.16 43.17 16.59
C GLU A 127 21.44 41.83 16.79
N THR A 128 20.21 41.71 16.29
CA THR A 128 19.46 40.45 16.31
C THR A 128 19.39 39.86 14.91
N LYS A 129 19.69 38.56 14.81
CA LYS A 129 19.64 37.81 13.55
C LYS A 129 18.55 36.73 13.62
N LEU A 130 17.58 36.80 12.72
CA LEU A 130 16.64 35.71 12.49
C LEU A 130 17.21 34.80 11.40
N VAL A 131 17.55 33.57 11.77
CA VAL A 131 18.22 32.60 10.91
C VAL A 131 17.26 31.45 10.59
N ILE A 132 16.90 31.31 9.31
CA ILE A 132 16.06 30.21 8.82
C ILE A 132 16.96 29.22 8.12
N THR A 133 17.14 28.03 8.69
CA THR A 133 18.09 27.03 8.20
C THR A 133 17.35 25.84 7.59
N TRP A 134 17.72 25.43 6.38
CA TRP A 134 17.22 24.21 5.73
C TRP A 134 18.37 23.33 5.25
N LYS A 135 18.16 22.02 5.27
CA LYS A 135 19.20 21.06 4.87
C LYS A 135 19.51 21.17 3.37
N LYS A 136 20.81 21.09 3.02
CA LYS A 136 21.21 20.91 1.63
C LYS A 136 20.55 19.65 1.09
N ARG A 137 20.15 19.68 -0.18
CA ARG A 137 19.91 18.42 -0.89
C ARG A 137 21.19 17.62 -0.78
N LYS A 138 21.17 16.51 -0.03
CA LYS A 138 22.09 15.42 -0.30
C LYS A 138 21.80 15.13 -1.77
N LYS A 139 22.70 15.53 -2.69
CA LYS A 139 22.84 14.73 -3.90
C LYS A 139 23.04 13.36 -3.28
N GLU A 140 22.03 12.49 -3.35
CA GLU A 140 22.33 11.08 -3.33
C GLU A 140 23.56 10.99 -4.21
N PRO A 141 24.71 10.51 -3.71
CA PRO A 141 25.75 10.18 -4.64
C PRO A 141 25.02 9.35 -5.68
N LEU A 142 24.96 9.86 -6.92
CA LEU A 142 24.72 9.02 -8.09
C LEU A 142 25.57 7.83 -7.77
N SER A 143 24.92 6.73 -7.37
CA SER A 143 25.53 5.62 -6.67
C SER A 143 26.89 5.42 -7.30
N SER A 144 27.96 5.88 -6.63
CA SER A 144 29.29 5.79 -7.20
C SER A 144 29.81 4.40 -6.88
N TYR A 145 28.95 3.41 -7.11
CA TYR A 145 29.31 2.18 -7.79
C TYR A 145 29.20 2.42 -9.31
N VAL A 146 29.69 3.58 -9.78
CA VAL A 146 30.34 3.59 -11.07
C VAL A 146 31.68 2.92 -10.77
N SER A 147 31.72 1.59 -10.88
CA SER A 147 32.88 0.95 -11.47
C SER A 147 33.30 1.89 -12.58
N SER A 148 34.49 2.46 -12.52
CA SER A 148 35.01 3.30 -13.59
C SER A 148 35.19 2.43 -14.83
N SER A 149 34.10 2.02 -15.46
CA SER A 149 34.07 1.75 -16.87
C SER A 149 34.29 3.13 -17.49
N ARG A 150 35.57 3.48 -17.64
CA ARG A 150 35.94 4.44 -18.67
C ARG A 150 35.34 3.87 -19.94
N ARG A 151 34.23 4.46 -20.37
CA ARG A 151 33.75 4.30 -21.74
C ARG A 151 34.90 4.73 -22.65
N LEU A 152 34.99 4.12 -23.83
CA LEU A 152 35.85 4.66 -24.88
C LEU A 152 35.62 6.18 -24.98
N PRO A 153 36.66 6.97 -25.27
CA PRO A 153 36.51 8.42 -25.40
C PRO A 153 35.32 8.75 -26.33
N GLU A 154 34.60 9.85 -26.08
CA GLU A 154 33.56 10.35 -27.00
C GLU A 154 34.14 10.93 -28.31
N SER A 155 35.38 10.56 -28.65
CA SER A 155 36.01 10.88 -29.89
C SER A 155 35.16 10.38 -31.05
N LYS A 156 34.97 11.27 -32.02
CA LYS A 156 34.25 10.97 -33.24
C LYS A 156 35.24 10.72 -34.37
N VAL A 157 34.92 9.74 -35.18
CA VAL A 157 35.76 9.23 -36.25
C VAL A 157 35.03 9.37 -37.57
N SER A 158 35.75 9.84 -38.59
CA SER A 158 35.29 9.92 -39.97
C SER A 158 36.32 9.25 -40.86
N LEU A 159 35.94 8.13 -41.47
CA LEU A 159 36.84 7.23 -42.19
C LEU A 159 36.21 6.81 -43.50
N ASN A 160 37.02 6.62 -44.53
CA ASN A 160 36.56 6.13 -45.81
C ASN A 160 37.60 5.17 -46.38
N PHE A 161 37.27 3.88 -46.35
CA PHE A 161 38.12 2.80 -46.84
C PHE A 161 37.41 2.00 -47.93
N LYS A 162 38.20 1.57 -48.91
CA LYS A 162 37.75 0.67 -49.97
C LYS A 162 38.75 -0.47 -50.07
N GLY A 163 38.34 -1.67 -49.66
CA GLY A 163 39.17 -2.87 -49.68
C GLY A 163 40.41 -2.77 -48.78
N ALA A 164 40.29 -2.13 -47.62
CA ALA A 164 41.38 -2.06 -46.65
C ALA A 164 41.44 -3.34 -45.80
N ASP A 165 42.64 -3.68 -45.31
CA ASP A 165 42.81 -4.78 -44.36
C ASP A 165 42.15 -4.43 -43.01
N LEU A 166 41.33 -5.35 -42.49
CA LEU A 166 40.62 -5.19 -41.22
C LEU A 166 41.59 -4.86 -40.07
N LEU A 167 42.75 -5.51 -40.05
CA LEU A 167 43.77 -5.31 -39.02
C LEU A 167 44.30 -3.88 -39.01
N ASP A 168 44.55 -3.32 -40.20
CA ASP A 168 45.08 -1.97 -40.34
C ASP A 168 44.04 -0.92 -39.95
N VAL A 169 42.76 -1.17 -40.26
CA VAL A 169 41.65 -0.31 -39.84
C VAL A 169 41.49 -0.30 -38.32
N ILE A 170 41.53 -1.46 -37.65
CA ILE A 170 41.42 -1.55 -36.19
C ILE A 170 42.63 -0.87 -35.51
N ARG A 171 43.83 -1.07 -36.04
CA ARG A 171 45.05 -0.40 -35.53
C ARG A 171 44.96 1.11 -35.62
N LEU A 172 44.43 1.62 -36.74
CA LEU A 172 44.23 3.06 -36.93
C LEU A 172 43.20 3.64 -35.96
N LEU A 173 42.12 2.88 -35.69
CA LEU A 173 41.09 3.28 -34.73
C LEU A 173 41.63 3.33 -33.29
N ALA A 174 42.41 2.33 -32.89
CA ALA A 174 43.03 2.29 -31.57
C ALA A 174 44.11 3.37 -31.39
N SER A 175 44.89 3.66 -32.45
CA SER A 175 45.98 4.64 -32.38
C SER A 175 45.50 6.09 -32.33
N GLN A 176 44.28 6.38 -32.79
CA GLN A 176 43.74 7.73 -32.76
C GLN A 176 43.54 8.27 -31.33
N ASP A 177 43.23 7.38 -30.38
CA ASP A 177 42.91 7.74 -28.99
C ASP A 177 43.91 7.16 -27.97
N ASP A 178 45.14 6.83 -28.42
CA ASP A 178 46.22 6.26 -27.58
C ASP A 178 45.82 4.99 -26.82
N LEU A 179 44.99 4.16 -27.44
CA LEU A 179 44.52 2.89 -26.88
C LEU A 179 45.46 1.75 -27.28
N ASN A 180 45.76 0.85 -26.34
CA ASN A 180 46.49 -0.37 -26.63
C ASN A 180 45.57 -1.39 -27.31
N LEU A 181 46.13 -2.23 -28.18
CA LEU A 181 45.37 -3.24 -28.92
C LEU A 181 46.00 -4.61 -28.74
N VAL A 182 45.20 -5.61 -28.35
CA VAL A 182 45.57 -7.01 -28.26
C VAL A 182 44.63 -7.82 -29.15
N LEU A 183 45.20 -8.73 -29.93
CA LEU A 183 44.45 -9.56 -30.88
C LEU A 183 44.54 -11.01 -30.40
N GLY A 184 43.40 -11.60 -30.10
CA GLY A 184 43.27 -13.02 -29.83
C GLY A 184 43.02 -13.77 -31.14
N GLY A 185 44.04 -14.39 -31.73
CA GLY A 185 43.91 -15.20 -32.95
C GLY A 185 44.10 -14.46 -34.26
N ASP A 186 43.77 -15.12 -35.37
CA ASP A 186 43.98 -14.62 -36.74
C ASP A 186 42.85 -13.69 -37.18
N VAL A 187 43.00 -12.40 -36.89
CA VAL A 187 42.11 -11.36 -37.42
C VAL A 187 42.51 -11.06 -38.86
N SER A 188 41.83 -11.70 -39.82
CA SER A 188 42.03 -11.49 -41.26
C SER A 188 40.71 -11.16 -41.96
N GLY A 189 40.72 -10.16 -42.84
CA GLY A 189 39.51 -9.74 -43.56
C GLY A 189 39.74 -8.45 -44.34
N ILE A 190 38.89 -8.22 -45.35
CA ILE A 190 38.86 -6.96 -46.10
C ILE A 190 37.59 -6.19 -45.76
N VAL A 191 37.73 -4.90 -45.48
CA VAL A 191 36.59 -4.03 -45.15
C VAL A 191 36.54 -2.85 -46.11
N SER A 192 35.31 -2.55 -46.56
CA SER A 192 34.99 -1.32 -47.27
C SER A 192 33.92 -0.58 -46.48
N LEU A 193 34.25 0.61 -45.98
CA LEU A 193 33.39 1.35 -45.05
C LEU A 193 33.50 2.86 -45.30
N LYS A 194 32.41 3.57 -45.07
CA LYS A 194 32.38 5.03 -45.03
C LYS A 194 31.65 5.45 -43.76
N LEU A 195 32.39 5.98 -42.80
CA LEU A 195 31.89 6.51 -41.53
C LEU A 195 32.06 8.03 -41.54
N HIS A 196 31.08 8.73 -41.00
CA HIS A 196 31.10 10.18 -40.85
C HIS A 196 30.52 10.55 -39.49
N ASP A 197 31.32 11.20 -38.66
CA ASP A 197 30.92 11.67 -37.32
C ASP A 197 30.38 10.57 -36.39
N VAL A 198 31.03 9.39 -36.39
CA VAL A 198 30.60 8.21 -35.62
C VAL A 198 31.50 8.04 -34.40
N THR A 199 30.97 7.64 -33.25
CA THR A 199 31.79 7.37 -32.05
C THR A 199 32.70 6.16 -32.26
N LEU A 200 33.86 6.13 -31.60
CA LEU A 200 34.81 5.01 -31.69
C LEU A 200 34.16 3.66 -31.34
N GLU A 201 33.32 3.62 -30.30
CA GLU A 201 32.58 2.42 -29.88
C GLU A 201 31.68 1.89 -31.00
N THR A 202 30.87 2.78 -31.60
CA THR A 202 29.97 2.40 -32.70
C THR A 202 30.72 2.01 -33.97
N ALA A 203 31.87 2.63 -34.23
CA ALA A 203 32.73 2.26 -35.34
C ALA A 203 33.34 0.85 -35.16
N LEU A 204 33.87 0.55 -33.97
CA LEU A 204 34.42 -0.78 -33.65
C LEU A 204 33.35 -1.87 -33.70
N ASP A 205 32.19 -1.61 -33.11
CA ASP A 205 31.07 -2.54 -33.11
C ASP A 205 30.60 -2.85 -34.56
N ALA A 206 30.37 -1.82 -35.38
CA ALA A 206 29.94 -2.00 -36.76
C ALA A 206 30.96 -2.75 -37.64
N ILE A 207 32.26 -2.57 -37.40
CA ILE A 207 33.32 -3.20 -38.19
C ILE A 207 33.56 -4.64 -37.74
N LEU A 208 33.66 -4.88 -36.43
CA LEU A 208 34.03 -6.17 -35.88
C LEU A 208 32.86 -7.15 -35.92
N HIS A 209 31.65 -6.70 -35.60
CA HIS A 209 30.46 -7.54 -35.59
C HIS A 209 30.14 -8.12 -36.98
N VAL A 210 30.29 -7.31 -38.05
CA VAL A 210 30.09 -7.76 -39.45
C VAL A 210 31.10 -8.83 -39.87
N ASN A 211 32.29 -8.82 -39.28
CA ASN A 211 33.37 -9.76 -39.59
C ASN A 211 33.44 -10.94 -38.61
N GLY A 212 32.48 -11.09 -37.69
CA GLY A 212 32.45 -12.21 -36.74
C GLY A 212 33.50 -12.10 -35.64
N PHE A 213 33.83 -10.88 -35.21
CA PHE A 213 34.74 -10.63 -34.09
C PHE A 213 34.00 -9.89 -32.97
N ASP A 214 34.29 -10.27 -31.74
CA ASP A 214 33.90 -9.55 -30.54
C ASP A 214 35.09 -8.74 -30.02
N TRP A 215 34.80 -7.63 -29.35
CA TRP A 215 35.82 -6.84 -28.66
C TRP A 215 35.44 -6.56 -27.21
N PHE A 216 36.46 -6.32 -26.37
CA PHE A 216 36.29 -5.91 -24.99
C PHE A 216 37.37 -4.89 -24.60
N LEU A 217 36.99 -3.91 -23.79
CA LEU A 217 37.90 -2.90 -23.25
C LEU A 217 38.30 -3.30 -21.83
N GLN A 218 39.61 -3.40 -21.58
CA GLN A 218 40.18 -3.57 -20.26
C GLN A 218 41.15 -2.41 -19.98
N GLU A 219 40.74 -1.48 -19.11
CA GLU A 219 41.48 -0.25 -18.78
C GLU A 219 41.77 0.64 -20.01
N ASN A 220 42.93 0.46 -20.64
CA ASN A 220 43.38 1.15 -21.85
C ASN A 220 43.73 0.15 -22.97
N ILE A 221 43.19 -1.08 -22.91
CA ILE A 221 43.52 -2.15 -23.84
C ILE A 221 42.24 -2.65 -24.49
N ILE A 222 42.12 -2.47 -25.80
CA ILE A 222 41.11 -3.11 -26.64
C ILE A 222 41.59 -4.52 -26.94
N ILE A 223 40.76 -5.52 -26.66
CA ILE A 223 41.05 -6.91 -26.95
C ILE A 223 40.01 -7.42 -27.95
N VAL A 224 40.47 -7.91 -29.11
CA VAL A 224 39.60 -8.42 -30.19
C VAL A 224 39.76 -9.93 -30.30
N LYS A 225 38.66 -10.68 -30.36
CA LYS A 225 38.64 -12.15 -30.45
C LYS A 225 37.58 -12.62 -31.46
N PRO A 226 37.70 -13.83 -32.06
CA PRO A 226 36.66 -14.40 -32.91
C PRO A 226 35.40 -14.67 -32.08
N SER A 227 34.22 -14.45 -32.66
CA SER A 227 32.96 -14.75 -32.00
C SER A 227 32.74 -16.27 -31.94
N GLU A 228 32.91 -16.88 -30.77
CA GLU A 228 32.59 -18.30 -30.54
C GLU A 228 31.08 -18.46 -30.23
N GLY A 229 30.26 -18.70 -31.25
CA GLY A 229 28.82 -18.99 -31.08
C GLY A 229 27.94 -17.78 -30.73
N GLU A 230 26.61 -17.99 -30.66
CA GLU A 230 25.53 -16.97 -30.64
C GLU A 230 25.93 -15.64 -30.00
N SER A 231 25.93 -14.58 -30.82
CA SER A 231 26.29 -13.21 -30.48
C SER A 231 25.46 -12.68 -29.30
N VAL A 232 26.02 -12.77 -28.10
CA VAL A 232 25.56 -11.99 -26.95
C VAL A 232 26.49 -10.80 -26.84
N LEU A 233 25.94 -9.58 -26.93
CA LEU A 233 26.63 -8.31 -26.72
C LEU A 233 27.69 -8.44 -25.60
N SER A 234 28.97 -8.38 -25.97
CA SER A 234 30.09 -8.54 -25.05
C SER A 234 30.27 -7.29 -24.19
N GLY A 235 29.47 -7.17 -23.13
CA GLY A 235 29.71 -6.27 -22.01
C GLY A 235 30.32 -7.00 -20.81
N GLU A 236 31.14 -6.31 -20.01
CA GLU A 236 31.44 -6.75 -18.65
C GLU A 236 30.12 -6.82 -17.86
N LEU A 237 29.96 -7.84 -17.02
CA LEU A 237 28.78 -7.95 -16.18
C LEU A 237 28.91 -6.91 -15.05
N ASP A 238 27.98 -5.96 -15.03
CA ASP A 238 27.86 -5.01 -13.92
C ASP A 238 26.90 -5.60 -12.88
N THR A 239 27.16 -5.31 -11.60
CA THR A 239 26.34 -5.81 -10.50
C THR A 239 25.77 -4.65 -9.70
N ARG A 240 24.44 -4.57 -9.69
CA ARG A 240 23.70 -3.54 -8.96
C ARG A 240 22.82 -4.13 -7.88
N ILE A 241 22.72 -3.40 -6.78
CA ILE A 241 21.93 -3.78 -5.61
C ILE A 241 20.74 -2.82 -5.52
N TYR A 242 19.53 -3.37 -5.55
CA TYR A 242 18.27 -2.65 -5.40
C TYR A 242 17.65 -2.97 -4.05
N ARG A 243 17.26 -1.93 -3.32
CA ARG A 243 16.50 -2.07 -2.07
C ARG A 243 15.02 -1.85 -2.38
N LEU A 244 14.21 -2.85 -2.10
CA LEU A 244 12.76 -2.86 -2.31
C LEU A 244 12.04 -2.39 -1.05
N ARG A 245 10.99 -1.58 -1.22
CA ARG A 245 10.24 -1.00 -0.09
C ARG A 245 8.89 -1.66 0.14
N TYR A 246 8.23 -2.10 -0.93
CA TYR A 246 6.83 -2.55 -0.92
C TYR A 246 6.67 -3.97 -1.43
N VAL A 247 7.56 -4.43 -2.33
CA VAL A 247 7.49 -5.78 -2.92
C VAL A 247 8.58 -6.69 -2.37
N LYS A 248 8.25 -7.99 -2.27
CA LYS A 248 9.20 -9.02 -1.85
C LYS A 248 10.20 -9.34 -2.95
N GLY A 249 11.45 -9.59 -2.55
CA GLY A 249 12.53 -9.91 -3.50
C GLY A 249 12.23 -11.12 -4.41
N ALA A 250 11.45 -12.10 -3.93
CA ALA A 250 11.05 -13.27 -4.70
C ALA A 250 10.15 -12.92 -5.90
N MET A 251 9.21 -11.99 -5.75
CA MET A 251 8.35 -11.58 -6.86
C MET A 251 9.16 -10.85 -7.95
N VAL A 252 10.19 -10.10 -7.54
CA VAL A 252 11.09 -9.39 -8.46
C VAL A 252 12.05 -10.35 -9.14
N THR A 253 12.59 -11.38 -8.45
CA THR A 253 13.42 -12.40 -9.09
C THR A 253 12.65 -13.10 -10.20
N ASP A 254 11.44 -13.56 -9.91
CA ASP A 254 10.60 -14.32 -10.86
C ASP A 254 10.25 -13.46 -12.09
N ALA A 255 9.97 -12.16 -11.89
CA ALA A 255 9.66 -11.25 -12.99
C ALA A 255 10.87 -10.90 -13.87
N LEU A 256 12.09 -11.03 -13.34
CA LEU A 256 13.31 -10.68 -14.04
C LEU A 256 13.99 -11.88 -14.73
N GLU A 257 13.66 -13.13 -14.36
CA GLU A 257 14.26 -14.33 -14.96
C GLU A 257 14.19 -14.34 -16.49
N ASP A 258 13.06 -13.94 -17.07
CA ASP A 258 12.85 -13.89 -18.53
C ASP A 258 13.43 -12.64 -19.21
N ILE A 259 13.85 -11.63 -18.43
CA ILE A 259 14.34 -10.34 -18.92
C ILE A 259 15.86 -10.24 -18.88
N LEU A 260 16.50 -11.05 -18.03
CA LEU A 260 17.95 -11.10 -17.95
C LEU A 260 18.56 -11.62 -19.25
N THR A 261 19.78 -11.17 -19.56
CA THR A 261 20.53 -11.80 -20.65
C THR A 261 20.93 -13.23 -20.28
N GLY A 262 21.33 -14.05 -21.25
CA GLY A 262 21.76 -15.45 -20.99
C GLY A 262 22.94 -15.60 -20.02
N ARG A 263 23.63 -14.51 -19.67
CA ARG A 263 24.71 -14.46 -18.66
C ARG A 263 24.28 -13.77 -17.36
N GLY A 264 23.09 -13.18 -17.33
CA GLY A 264 22.55 -12.44 -16.21
C GLY A 264 22.22 -13.35 -15.02
N ARG A 265 22.32 -12.80 -13.81
CA ARG A 265 21.95 -13.48 -12.56
C ARG A 265 21.18 -12.52 -11.69
N VAL A 266 20.10 -13.01 -11.10
CA VAL A 266 19.36 -12.30 -10.05
C VAL A 266 19.35 -13.13 -8.79
N LYS A 267 19.56 -12.48 -7.64
CA LYS A 267 19.46 -13.10 -6.33
C LYS A 267 18.75 -12.17 -5.38
N SER A 268 17.64 -12.64 -4.81
CA SER A 268 17.02 -11.96 -3.68
C SER A 268 17.80 -12.28 -2.40
N LEU A 269 18.08 -11.24 -1.63
CA LEU A 269 18.62 -11.28 -0.28
C LEU A 269 17.49 -10.78 0.62
N SER A 270 16.49 -11.63 0.86
CA SER A 270 15.39 -11.29 1.75
C SER A 270 15.85 -11.34 3.21
N SER A 271 15.43 -10.35 4.00
CA SER A 271 15.68 -10.30 5.44
C SER A 271 14.89 -11.34 6.22
N THR A 272 13.99 -12.08 5.58
CA THR A 272 13.15 -13.09 6.23
C THR A 272 13.92 -14.32 6.73
N GLN A 273 15.24 -14.37 6.56
CA GLN A 273 16.11 -15.34 7.24
C GLN A 273 16.73 -14.82 8.56
N SER A 274 16.56 -13.55 8.93
CA SER A 274 16.95 -13.08 10.27
C SER A 274 15.77 -13.25 11.22
N SER A 275 15.84 -14.27 12.07
CA SER A 275 14.91 -14.59 13.16
C SER A 275 14.85 -13.56 14.30
N ASP A 276 15.47 -12.39 14.14
CA ASP A 276 15.55 -11.36 15.18
C ASP A 276 14.64 -10.17 14.82
N GLU A 277 13.57 -10.01 15.60
CA GLU A 277 12.45 -9.08 15.42
C GLU A 277 12.80 -7.57 15.55
N THR A 278 14.07 -7.18 15.54
CA THR A 278 14.50 -5.79 15.84
C THR A 278 14.88 -4.93 14.63
N GLY A 279 14.65 -5.38 13.42
CA GLY A 279 14.78 -4.53 12.24
C GLY A 279 14.19 -5.18 11.01
N LYS A 280 13.04 -4.67 10.54
CA LYS A 280 12.60 -4.92 9.16
C LYS A 280 13.68 -4.34 8.24
N ILE A 281 14.61 -5.18 7.81
CA ILE A 281 15.55 -4.80 6.76
C ILE A 281 14.75 -4.86 5.46
N ASP A 282 14.78 -3.79 4.68
CA ASP A 282 14.20 -3.74 3.33
C ASP A 282 14.69 -4.93 2.50
N ASP A 283 13.81 -5.58 1.75
CA ASP A 283 14.19 -6.71 0.91
C ASP A 283 15.17 -6.21 -0.17
N ILE A 284 16.29 -6.91 -0.34
CA ILE A 284 17.33 -6.50 -1.29
C ILE A 284 17.35 -7.47 -2.47
N VAL A 285 17.51 -6.95 -3.69
CA VAL A 285 17.75 -7.74 -4.88
C VAL A 285 19.09 -7.35 -5.49
N MET A 286 19.96 -8.34 -5.64
CA MET A 286 21.25 -8.22 -6.32
C MET A 286 21.09 -8.73 -7.74
N ILE A 287 21.44 -7.89 -8.70
CA ILE A 287 21.29 -8.17 -10.12
C ILE A 287 22.63 -7.98 -10.80
N THR A 288 23.06 -9.00 -11.52
CA THR A 288 24.28 -9.00 -12.32
C THR A 288 23.87 -9.16 -13.78
N ASP A 289 24.11 -8.17 -14.63
CA ASP A 289 23.78 -8.23 -16.06
C ASP A 289 24.65 -7.25 -16.88
N VAL A 290 24.44 -7.19 -18.19
CA VAL A 290 25.11 -6.23 -19.08
C VAL A 290 24.60 -4.79 -18.82
N PRO A 291 25.49 -3.77 -18.83
CA PRO A 291 25.13 -2.37 -18.60
C PRO A 291 23.89 -1.84 -19.34
N PRO A 292 23.65 -2.14 -20.64
CA PRO A 292 22.46 -1.64 -21.33
C PRO A 292 21.14 -2.26 -20.84
N ASN A 293 21.15 -3.49 -20.27
CA ASN A 293 19.91 -4.15 -19.81
C ASN A 293 19.36 -3.52 -18.51
N PHE A 294 20.23 -2.87 -17.73
CA PHE A 294 19.83 -2.24 -16.47
C PHE A 294 18.76 -1.16 -16.65
N ALA A 295 18.70 -0.47 -17.79
CA ALA A 295 17.64 0.51 -18.05
C ALA A 295 16.24 -0.13 -18.09
N VAL A 296 16.13 -1.36 -18.61
CA VAL A 296 14.87 -2.12 -18.66
C VAL A 296 14.55 -2.68 -17.28
N ILE A 297 15.55 -3.27 -16.62
CA ILE A 297 15.44 -3.84 -15.26
C ILE A 297 14.96 -2.78 -14.26
N GLU A 298 15.59 -1.60 -14.24
CA GLU A 298 15.22 -0.50 -13.35
C GLU A 298 13.77 -0.05 -13.56
N LYS A 299 13.31 0.02 -14.82
CA LYS A 299 11.93 0.38 -15.15
C LYS A 299 10.94 -0.66 -14.60
N ILE A 300 11.27 -1.95 -14.69
CA ILE A 300 10.43 -3.03 -14.16
C ILE A 300 10.39 -2.97 -12.63
N ILE A 301 11.54 -2.85 -11.98
CA ILE A 301 11.62 -2.75 -10.51
C ILE A 301 10.79 -1.58 -10.01
N ASN A 302 10.92 -0.39 -10.60
CA ASN A 302 10.13 0.78 -10.21
C ASN A 302 8.63 0.65 -10.48
N THR A 303 8.24 -0.18 -11.45
CA THR A 303 6.83 -0.46 -11.75
C THR A 303 6.24 -1.47 -10.76
N LEU A 304 7.04 -2.45 -10.33
CA LEU A 304 6.63 -3.46 -9.36
C LEU A 304 6.64 -2.90 -7.93
N ASP A 305 7.70 -2.20 -7.53
CA ASP A 305 7.90 -1.68 -6.17
C ASP A 305 7.08 -0.40 -5.90
N GLN A 306 5.76 -0.54 -5.98
CA GLN A 306 4.79 0.50 -5.68
C GLN A 306 4.02 0.18 -4.41
N GLU A 307 3.55 1.23 -3.73
CA GLU A 307 2.72 1.08 -2.54
C GLU A 307 1.39 0.38 -2.90
N GLY A 308 1.17 -0.79 -2.33
CA GLY A 308 -0.07 -1.53 -2.52
C GLY A 308 -1.23 -0.94 -1.71
N ALA A 309 -2.41 -0.84 -2.33
CA ALA A 309 -3.63 -0.43 -1.63
C ALA A 309 -3.98 -1.41 -0.50
N GLN A 310 -4.48 -0.87 0.61
CA GLN A 310 -5.06 -1.65 1.70
C GLN A 310 -6.58 -1.70 1.56
N ILE A 311 -7.16 -2.85 1.85
CA ILE A 311 -8.58 -3.12 1.71
C ILE A 311 -9.08 -3.67 3.05
N ASN A 312 -10.02 -2.97 3.66
CA ASN A 312 -10.77 -3.45 4.80
C ASN A 312 -12.00 -4.20 4.28
N ILE A 313 -12.32 -5.32 4.92
CA ILE A 313 -13.45 -6.17 4.57
C ILE A 313 -14.23 -6.40 5.86
N ALA A 314 -15.42 -5.82 5.90
CA ALA A 314 -16.38 -6.01 6.98
C ALA A 314 -17.43 -7.02 6.57
N VAL A 315 -17.70 -8.01 7.42
CA VAL A 315 -18.72 -9.04 7.18
C VAL A 315 -19.73 -9.05 8.32
N LYS A 316 -21.02 -9.14 8.00
CA LYS A 316 -22.10 -9.31 8.99
C LYS A 316 -22.83 -10.62 8.74
N PHE A 317 -22.93 -11.45 9.76
CA PHE A 317 -23.71 -12.68 9.75
C PHE A 317 -25.02 -12.45 10.49
N ILE A 318 -26.15 -12.53 9.77
CA ILE A 318 -27.49 -12.31 10.33
C ILE A 318 -28.30 -13.58 10.11
N GLU A 319 -28.84 -14.16 11.19
CA GLU A 319 -29.79 -15.27 11.12
C GLU A 319 -31.21 -14.71 11.28
N THR A 320 -32.14 -15.14 10.44
CA THR A 320 -33.55 -14.79 10.52
C THR A 320 -34.40 -16.05 10.44
N THR A 321 -35.50 -16.12 11.20
CA THR A 321 -36.48 -17.20 11.07
C THR A 321 -37.51 -16.82 10.00
N LEU A 322 -37.79 -17.72 9.07
CA LEU A 322 -38.82 -17.54 8.04
C LEU A 322 -40.19 -17.93 8.60
N LYS A 323 -41.22 -17.14 8.29
CA LYS A 323 -42.61 -17.43 8.69
C LYS A 323 -43.22 -18.47 7.74
N HIS A 324 -44.24 -19.20 8.21
CA HIS A 324 -44.81 -20.37 7.51
C HIS A 324 -45.42 -20.05 6.13
N ASP A 325 -45.59 -18.77 5.79
CA ASP A 325 -46.05 -18.25 4.49
C ASP A 325 -44.91 -17.81 3.54
N GLU A 326 -43.65 -17.78 4.00
CA GLU A 326 -42.45 -17.35 3.23
C GLU A 326 -41.68 -18.52 2.58
N THR A 327 -42.40 -19.50 2.00
CA THR A 327 -41.83 -20.80 1.59
C THR A 327 -40.89 -20.80 0.36
N ILE A 328 -40.53 -19.63 -0.19
CA ILE A 328 -39.64 -19.51 -1.38
C ILE A 328 -38.65 -18.36 -1.17
N GLY A 329 -37.76 -18.49 -0.17
CA GLY A 329 -36.69 -17.51 0.12
C GLY A 329 -37.20 -16.10 0.43
N ILE A 330 -36.31 -15.20 0.86
CA ILE A 330 -36.66 -13.79 0.97
C ILE A 330 -36.87 -13.24 -0.45
N ASN A 331 -38.13 -13.00 -0.83
CA ASN A 331 -38.44 -12.26 -2.05
C ASN A 331 -38.13 -10.77 -1.81
N TRP A 332 -36.91 -10.38 -2.15
CA TRP A 332 -36.39 -9.02 -2.00
C TRP A 332 -37.27 -7.95 -2.67
N ILE A 333 -37.94 -8.32 -3.77
CA ILE A 333 -38.86 -7.44 -4.51
C ILE A 333 -40.15 -7.21 -3.70
N LEU A 334 -40.62 -8.22 -2.96
CA LEU A 334 -41.84 -8.11 -2.16
C LEU A 334 -41.63 -7.22 -0.92
N ARG A 335 -40.45 -7.31 -0.27
CA ARG A 335 -40.08 -6.45 0.88
C ARG A 335 -39.78 -5.00 0.49
N GLU A 336 -39.41 -4.72 -0.77
CA GLU A 336 -39.37 -3.35 -1.31
C GLU A 336 -40.78 -2.74 -1.39
N THR A 337 -41.78 -3.54 -1.78
CA THR A 337 -43.18 -3.09 -1.91
C THR A 337 -43.96 -3.07 -0.59
N MET A 338 -43.46 -3.71 0.46
CA MET A 338 -44.10 -3.77 1.78
C MET A 338 -43.27 -3.06 2.85
N ALA A 339 -43.75 -1.87 3.24
CA ALA A 339 -43.45 -1.14 4.48
C ALA A 339 -42.27 -0.14 4.50
N ILE A 340 -42.59 1.13 4.19
CA ILE A 340 -42.23 2.24 5.08
C ILE A 340 -43.55 2.76 5.70
N PRO A 341 -43.87 2.45 6.97
CA PRO A 341 -44.99 3.07 7.65
C PRO A 341 -44.62 4.52 7.98
N GLY A 342 -44.96 5.44 7.09
CA GLY A 342 -44.72 6.87 7.31
C GLY A 342 -44.46 7.71 6.07
N GLY A 343 -45.22 7.53 4.99
CA GLY A 343 -45.62 8.61 4.05
C GLY A 343 -44.58 9.59 3.49
N GLY A 344 -43.28 9.30 3.55
CA GLY A 344 -42.23 10.08 2.91
C GLY A 344 -41.85 9.42 1.60
N GLN A 345 -42.03 10.11 0.47
CA GLN A 345 -41.42 9.72 -0.80
C GLN A 345 -39.90 9.78 -0.66
N VAL A 346 -39.29 8.66 -0.29
CA VAL A 346 -37.87 8.40 -0.57
C VAL A 346 -37.84 7.93 -2.02
N ASP A 347 -37.07 8.62 -2.85
CA ASP A 347 -36.87 8.29 -4.26
C ASP A 347 -36.29 6.87 -4.38
N THR A 348 -37.15 5.90 -4.70
CA THR A 348 -36.85 4.47 -4.83
C THR A 348 -36.16 4.12 -6.16
N SER A 349 -35.63 5.09 -6.89
CA SER A 349 -34.74 4.83 -8.03
C SER A 349 -33.36 4.26 -7.61
N MET A 350 -33.24 3.64 -6.44
CA MET A 350 -32.00 3.08 -5.91
C MET A 350 -31.75 1.71 -6.53
N ASN A 351 -30.75 1.64 -7.41
CA ASN A 351 -30.40 0.48 -8.21
C ASN A 351 -30.06 -0.77 -7.36
N ILE A 352 -31.03 -1.64 -7.10
CA ILE A 352 -30.78 -3.02 -6.66
C ILE A 352 -30.50 -3.85 -7.92
N ASN A 353 -29.27 -4.37 -8.05
CA ASN A 353 -28.92 -5.29 -9.13
C ASN A 353 -28.93 -6.73 -8.59
N LEU A 354 -29.91 -7.51 -9.02
CA LEU A 354 -30.13 -8.90 -8.62
C LEU A 354 -29.49 -9.87 -9.65
N GLY A 355 -28.78 -10.87 -9.15
CA GLY A 355 -28.27 -11.99 -9.94
C GLY A 355 -28.66 -13.33 -9.33
N GLU A 356 -29.12 -14.27 -10.17
CA GLU A 356 -29.54 -15.61 -9.76
C GLU A 356 -28.59 -16.66 -10.33
N LEU A 357 -28.14 -17.61 -9.50
CA LEU A 357 -27.30 -18.75 -9.89
C LEU A 357 -28.01 -20.05 -9.49
N ILE A 358 -28.36 -20.87 -10.49
CA ILE A 358 -29.05 -22.15 -10.30
C ILE A 358 -28.01 -23.27 -10.20
N LEU A 359 -27.92 -23.94 -9.05
CA LEU A 359 -27.02 -25.08 -8.81
C LEU A 359 -27.84 -26.34 -8.46
N GLY A 360 -28.46 -26.96 -9.47
CA GLY A 360 -29.27 -28.18 -9.27
C GLY A 360 -30.67 -27.86 -8.75
N LEU A 361 -31.05 -28.43 -7.59
CA LEU A 361 -32.33 -28.18 -6.92
C LEU A 361 -32.31 -26.93 -6.03
N ASP A 362 -31.15 -26.33 -5.78
CA ASP A 362 -30.97 -25.16 -4.91
C ASP A 362 -30.69 -23.89 -5.75
N THR A 363 -31.44 -22.82 -5.47
CA THR A 363 -31.30 -21.50 -6.10
C THR A 363 -30.54 -20.55 -5.18
N MET A 364 -29.37 -20.05 -5.60
CA MET A 364 -28.65 -19.01 -4.86
C MET A 364 -28.95 -17.63 -5.46
N SER A 365 -29.39 -16.69 -4.63
CA SER A 365 -29.66 -15.30 -5.01
C SER A 365 -28.63 -14.36 -4.39
N PHE A 366 -28.11 -13.42 -5.19
CA PHE A 366 -27.18 -12.39 -4.73
C PHE A 366 -27.67 -11.00 -5.15
N ALA A 367 -27.43 -10.00 -4.30
CA ALA A 367 -27.79 -8.62 -4.57
C ALA A 367 -26.64 -7.67 -4.18
N THR A 368 -26.37 -6.68 -5.03
CA THR A 368 -25.50 -5.55 -4.70
C THR A 368 -26.35 -4.38 -4.22
N LEU A 369 -26.02 -3.85 -3.04
CA LEU A 369 -26.83 -2.85 -2.33
C LEU A 369 -25.99 -1.59 -2.04
N THR A 370 -26.62 -0.43 -2.18
CA THR A 370 -26.03 0.86 -1.78
C THR A 370 -26.20 1.10 -0.27
N ALA A 371 -25.36 1.93 0.33
CA ALA A 371 -25.36 2.16 1.78
C ALA A 371 -26.73 2.55 2.38
N PRO A 372 -27.53 3.48 1.79
CA PRO A 372 -28.86 3.81 2.32
C PRO A 372 -29.85 2.64 2.31
N VAL A 373 -29.78 1.79 1.28
CA VAL A 373 -30.63 0.60 1.14
C VAL A 373 -30.28 -0.43 2.21
N VAL A 374 -28.98 -0.63 2.46
CA VAL A 374 -28.51 -1.53 3.53
C VAL A 374 -29.00 -1.06 4.89
N SER A 375 -28.89 0.24 5.19
CA SER A 375 -29.39 0.80 6.46
C SER A 375 -30.90 0.57 6.64
N ALA A 376 -31.71 0.90 5.65
CA ALA A 376 -33.16 0.69 5.71
C ALA A 376 -33.53 -0.78 5.89
N MET A 377 -32.82 -1.68 5.20
CA MET A 377 -33.04 -3.12 5.31
C MET A 377 -32.62 -3.65 6.70
N LEU A 378 -31.50 -3.19 7.25
CA LEU A 378 -31.07 -3.53 8.61
C LEU A 378 -32.07 -3.02 9.66
N ASP A 379 -32.65 -1.84 9.46
CA ASP A 379 -33.68 -1.29 10.36
C ASP A 379 -34.97 -2.10 10.30
N LEU A 380 -35.40 -2.55 9.11
CA LEU A 380 -36.53 -3.47 8.94
C LEU A 380 -36.28 -4.82 9.62
N LEU A 381 -35.10 -5.40 9.39
CA LEU A 381 -34.67 -6.65 10.03
C LEU A 381 -34.57 -6.51 11.55
N ALA A 382 -34.08 -5.37 12.04
CA ALA A 382 -34.01 -5.08 13.48
C ALA A 382 -35.38 -4.87 14.12
N SER A 383 -36.40 -4.49 13.34
CA SER A 383 -37.79 -4.39 13.80
C SER A 383 -38.51 -5.74 13.83
N ASP A 384 -37.96 -6.80 13.21
CA ASP A 384 -38.52 -8.14 13.26
C ASP A 384 -38.01 -8.87 14.52
N GLY A 385 -38.94 -9.42 15.31
CA GLY A 385 -38.59 -10.12 16.56
C GLY A 385 -37.81 -11.43 16.35
N ASP A 386 -37.76 -11.89 15.10
CA ASP A 386 -37.22 -13.19 14.69
C ASP A 386 -35.83 -13.07 14.02
N THR A 387 -35.20 -11.89 14.07
CA THR A 387 -33.85 -11.65 13.53
C THR A 387 -32.79 -11.57 14.63
N LYS A 388 -31.64 -12.22 14.41
CA LYS A 388 -30.48 -12.24 15.31
C LYS A 388 -29.17 -11.98 14.58
N LEU A 389 -28.44 -10.94 15.00
CA LEU A 389 -27.04 -10.76 14.60
C LEU A 389 -26.17 -11.83 15.28
N LEU A 390 -25.47 -12.64 14.48
CA LEU A 390 -24.56 -13.66 14.99
C LEU A 390 -23.18 -13.06 15.30
N GLN A 391 -22.59 -12.39 14.32
CA GLN A 391 -21.24 -11.81 14.42
C GLN A 391 -20.97 -10.75 13.35
N GLU A 392 -19.98 -9.90 13.62
CA GLU A 392 -19.44 -8.90 12.68
C GLU A 392 -17.89 -8.92 12.63
N PRO A 393 -17.26 -9.93 12.00
CA PRO A 393 -15.82 -9.93 11.84
C PRO A 393 -15.38 -8.90 10.79
N GLN A 394 -14.24 -8.28 11.05
CA GLN A 394 -13.58 -7.35 10.14
C GLN A 394 -12.11 -7.72 9.98
N VAL A 395 -11.61 -7.61 8.75
CA VAL A 395 -10.20 -7.90 8.45
C VAL A 395 -9.67 -6.91 7.42
N THR A 396 -8.49 -6.35 7.69
CA THR A 396 -7.79 -5.46 6.75
C THR A 396 -6.60 -6.21 6.17
N THR A 397 -6.47 -6.17 4.85
CA THR A 397 -5.37 -6.84 4.13
C THR A 397 -4.87 -5.98 2.97
N MET A 398 -3.67 -6.31 2.47
CA MET A 398 -3.14 -5.70 1.26
C MET A 398 -3.82 -6.28 0.01
N ASN A 399 -3.85 -5.48 -1.06
CA ASN A 399 -4.28 -5.95 -2.36
C ASN A 399 -3.52 -7.22 -2.78
N ASN A 400 -4.23 -8.23 -3.30
CA ASN A 400 -3.71 -9.55 -3.66
C ASN A 400 -3.09 -10.36 -2.51
N SER A 401 -3.35 -10.01 -1.24
CA SER A 401 -2.86 -10.75 -0.08
C SER A 401 -4.01 -11.44 0.67
N PRO A 402 -3.97 -12.77 0.86
CA PRO A 402 -5.02 -13.47 1.56
C PRO A 402 -5.01 -13.12 3.05
N ALA A 403 -6.18 -12.97 3.64
CA ALA A 403 -6.34 -12.80 5.07
C ALA A 403 -7.41 -13.75 5.60
N THR A 404 -7.18 -14.21 6.83
CA THR A 404 -8.08 -15.14 7.52
C THR A 404 -8.34 -14.62 8.91
N ILE A 405 -9.61 -14.60 9.31
CA ILE A 405 -10.04 -14.37 10.68
C ILE A 405 -10.84 -15.59 11.14
N VAL A 406 -10.53 -16.10 12.33
CA VAL A 406 -11.22 -17.21 12.96
C VAL A 406 -11.58 -16.78 14.38
N VAL A 407 -12.85 -16.88 14.72
CA VAL A 407 -13.38 -16.54 16.04
C VAL A 407 -14.20 -17.73 16.51
N GLY A 408 -13.83 -18.34 17.64
CA GLY A 408 -14.54 -19.53 18.10
C GLY A 408 -14.11 -20.00 19.46
N THR A 409 -14.71 -21.11 19.87
CA THR A 409 -14.46 -21.77 21.14
C THR A 409 -14.20 -23.25 20.93
N SER A 410 -13.25 -23.82 21.67
CA SER A 410 -12.98 -25.26 21.69
C SER A 410 -13.71 -25.93 22.85
N ILE A 411 -14.40 -27.03 22.57
CA ILE A 411 -15.03 -27.89 23.58
C ILE A 411 -14.26 -29.21 23.69
N PRO A 412 -13.72 -29.55 24.86
CA PRO A 412 -13.07 -30.83 25.06
C PRO A 412 -14.12 -31.95 25.14
N ILE A 413 -14.06 -32.92 24.21
CA ILE A 413 -14.88 -34.13 24.20
C ILE A 413 -14.08 -35.31 24.75
N LEU A 414 -14.71 -36.09 25.63
CA LEU A 414 -14.14 -37.33 26.17
C LEU A 414 -14.22 -38.43 25.11
N VAL A 415 -13.07 -38.97 24.71
CA VAL A 415 -12.97 -40.05 23.73
C VAL A 415 -12.27 -41.26 24.35
N PRO A 416 -12.88 -42.47 24.30
CA PRO A 416 -12.22 -43.68 24.76
C PRO A 416 -11.04 -44.00 23.83
N GLN A 417 -9.87 -44.27 24.41
CA GLN A 417 -8.72 -44.76 23.66
C GLN A 417 -8.93 -46.26 23.34
N GLY A 418 -8.80 -46.61 22.06
CA GLY A 418 -8.91 -48.00 21.61
C GLY A 418 -7.73 -48.84 22.11
N GLU A 419 -8.08 -49.95 22.78
CA GLU A 419 -7.23 -51.07 23.22
C GLU A 419 -5.96 -50.76 24.04
N GLY A 420 -6.00 -51.11 25.33
CA GLY A 420 -4.80 -51.19 26.16
C GLY A 420 -5.06 -51.06 27.65
N SER A 421 -5.90 -51.92 28.25
CA SER A 421 -5.93 -52.07 29.71
C SER A 421 -6.00 -53.52 30.11
N VAL A 422 -4.88 -54.02 30.62
CA VAL A 422 -4.75 -55.35 31.26
C VAL A 422 -5.58 -55.42 32.57
N PHE A 423 -6.10 -54.28 33.05
CA PHE A 423 -6.81 -54.14 34.34
C PHE A 423 -8.25 -53.58 34.23
N GLY A 424 -8.89 -53.64 33.05
CA GLY A 424 -10.34 -53.42 32.93
C GLY A 424 -10.83 -51.98 33.03
N THR A 425 -9.95 -50.98 32.91
CA THR A 425 -10.34 -49.56 32.77
C THR A 425 -9.91 -49.04 31.41
N ASN A 426 -10.85 -48.66 30.56
CA ASN A 426 -10.54 -47.99 29.29
C ASN A 426 -10.04 -46.57 29.60
N PRO A 427 -8.81 -46.19 29.19
CA PRO A 427 -8.35 -44.82 29.35
C PRO A 427 -9.17 -43.88 28.45
N TYR A 428 -9.60 -42.75 29.01
CA TYR A 428 -10.25 -41.67 28.26
C TYR A 428 -9.23 -40.57 27.97
N THR A 429 -9.28 -40.01 26.76
CA THR A 429 -8.57 -38.77 26.42
C THR A 429 -9.57 -37.64 26.18
N TYR A 430 -9.09 -36.40 26.20
CA TYR A 430 -9.83 -35.25 25.70
C TYR A 430 -9.40 -34.95 24.27
N GLN A 431 -10.36 -34.89 23.35
CA GLN A 431 -10.16 -34.34 22.00
C GLN A 431 -10.86 -32.99 21.94
N GLU A 432 -10.22 -32.00 21.35
CA GLU A 432 -10.81 -30.68 21.20
C GLU A 432 -11.70 -30.61 19.95
N GLN A 433 -12.94 -30.16 20.13
CA GLN A 433 -13.87 -29.85 19.06
C GLN A 433 -14.04 -28.34 18.97
N ASN A 434 -13.50 -27.73 17.90
CA ASN A 434 -13.66 -26.29 17.65
C ASN A 434 -15.05 -25.99 17.08
N ILE A 435 -15.64 -24.90 17.55
CA ILE A 435 -16.84 -24.27 17.01
C ILE A 435 -16.45 -22.84 16.62
N ASP A 436 -16.21 -22.65 15.33
CA ASP A 436 -15.63 -21.43 14.80
C ASP A 436 -16.53 -20.72 13.79
N ILE A 437 -16.44 -19.39 13.80
CA ILE A 437 -16.81 -18.52 12.70
C ILE A 437 -15.52 -18.12 12.01
N SER A 438 -15.37 -18.55 10.77
CA SER A 438 -14.17 -18.28 9.97
C SER A 438 -14.52 -17.51 8.70
N LEU A 439 -13.65 -16.56 8.36
CA LEU A 439 -13.70 -15.82 7.12
C LEU A 439 -12.29 -15.79 6.55
N LYS A 440 -12.13 -16.39 5.38
CA LYS A 440 -10.93 -16.31 4.56
C LYS A 440 -11.25 -15.55 3.29
N VAL A 441 -10.47 -14.51 3.04
CA VAL A 441 -10.71 -13.59 1.93
C VAL A 441 -9.42 -13.30 1.18
N LEU A 442 -9.53 -13.20 -0.15
CA LEU A 442 -8.47 -12.72 -1.03
C LEU A 442 -9.04 -11.59 -1.89
N PRO A 443 -8.72 -10.32 -1.58
CA PRO A 443 -9.18 -9.20 -2.38
C PRO A 443 -8.24 -8.87 -3.53
N ARG A 444 -8.83 -8.37 -4.60
CA ARG A 444 -8.13 -7.79 -5.75
C ARG A 444 -8.82 -6.51 -6.20
N LEU A 445 -8.15 -5.39 -6.03
CA LEU A 445 -8.56 -4.10 -6.56
C LEU A 445 -8.34 -4.08 -8.08
N ASN A 446 -9.40 -3.80 -8.83
CA ASN A 446 -9.37 -3.61 -10.28
C ASN A 446 -9.53 -2.13 -10.63
N ASP A 447 -9.34 -1.82 -11.91
CA ASP A 447 -9.62 -0.49 -12.46
C ASP A 447 -11.10 -0.10 -12.19
N ARG A 448 -11.33 1.18 -11.90
CA ARG A 448 -12.64 1.80 -11.57
C ARG A 448 -13.19 1.53 -10.15
N ASN A 449 -12.33 1.37 -9.15
CA ASN A 449 -12.72 1.17 -7.73
C ASN A 449 -13.62 -0.05 -7.52
N VAL A 450 -13.38 -1.11 -8.28
CA VAL A 450 -14.13 -2.35 -8.17
C VAL A 450 -13.25 -3.42 -7.56
N ILE A 451 -13.73 -4.05 -6.47
CA ILE A 451 -12.99 -5.03 -5.69
C ILE A 451 -13.54 -6.42 -6.02
N SER A 452 -12.69 -7.26 -6.59
CA SER A 452 -12.96 -8.70 -6.71
C SER A 452 -12.57 -9.38 -5.40
N LEU A 453 -13.46 -10.21 -4.84
CA LEU A 453 -13.22 -10.94 -3.61
C LEU A 453 -13.38 -12.44 -3.86
N SER A 454 -12.37 -13.22 -3.49
CA SER A 454 -12.54 -14.65 -3.24
C SER A 454 -12.83 -14.85 -1.76
N ILE A 455 -13.97 -15.46 -1.44
CA ILE A 455 -14.52 -15.51 -0.09
C ILE A 455 -14.79 -16.97 0.26
N ASP A 456 -14.31 -17.38 1.42
CA ASP A 456 -14.58 -18.67 2.05
C ASP A 456 -15.00 -18.37 3.49
N ALA A 457 -16.31 -18.37 3.72
CA ALA A 457 -16.93 -18.04 4.99
C ALA A 457 -17.59 -19.29 5.58
N SER A 458 -17.40 -19.52 6.88
CA SER A 458 -18.03 -20.63 7.60
C SER A 458 -18.51 -20.18 8.97
N VAL A 459 -19.71 -20.59 9.35
CA VAL A 459 -20.33 -20.35 10.65
C VAL A 459 -20.68 -21.69 11.26
N GLN A 460 -20.11 -21.99 12.42
CA GLN A 460 -20.44 -23.17 13.20
C GLN A 460 -21.22 -22.81 14.46
N ALA A 461 -22.19 -23.64 14.82
CA ALA A 461 -23.00 -23.47 16.02
C ALA A 461 -23.34 -24.82 16.65
N ILE A 462 -23.43 -24.86 17.98
CA ILE A 462 -23.91 -26.04 18.70
C ILE A 462 -25.44 -26.04 18.64
N VAL A 463 -26.02 -27.11 18.09
CA VAL A 463 -27.47 -27.26 17.92
C VAL A 463 -28.09 -28.28 18.88
N GLY A 464 -27.27 -28.99 19.67
CA GLY A 464 -27.74 -29.91 20.68
C GLY A 464 -26.63 -30.77 21.27
N TYR A 465 -27.02 -31.70 22.14
CA TYR A 465 -26.11 -32.70 22.70
C TYR A 465 -26.75 -34.08 22.55
N VAL A 466 -25.97 -35.07 22.13
CA VAL A 466 -26.44 -36.44 21.86
C VAL A 466 -25.74 -37.46 22.75
N GLY A 467 -26.46 -38.53 23.09
CA GLY A 467 -25.96 -39.66 23.89
C GLY A 467 -25.84 -39.37 25.39
N THR A 468 -25.45 -40.38 26.15
CA THR A 468 -25.26 -40.33 27.62
C THR A 468 -24.15 -39.36 28.03
N ASP A 469 -23.14 -39.22 27.17
CA ASP A 469 -21.94 -38.41 27.43
C ASP A 469 -22.13 -36.96 26.99
N LYS A 470 -23.34 -36.57 26.57
CA LYS A 470 -23.69 -35.22 26.09
C LYS A 470 -22.68 -34.69 25.06
N ARG A 471 -22.48 -35.42 23.95
CA ARG A 471 -21.57 -34.99 22.89
C ARG A 471 -22.20 -33.86 22.08
N PRO A 472 -21.50 -32.74 21.82
CA PRO A 472 -22.08 -31.62 21.08
C PRO A 472 -22.38 -32.02 19.64
N MET A 473 -23.58 -31.70 19.18
CA MET A 473 -23.97 -31.73 17.78
C MET A 473 -23.71 -30.34 17.20
N VAL A 474 -22.82 -30.25 16.21
CA VAL A 474 -22.39 -28.99 15.60
C VAL A 474 -23.01 -28.86 14.22
N SER A 475 -23.74 -27.77 13.98
CA SER A 475 -24.19 -27.35 12.66
C SER A 475 -23.12 -26.47 12.03
N THR A 476 -22.82 -26.70 10.75
CA THR A 476 -21.86 -25.92 9.96
C THR A 476 -22.55 -25.36 8.74
N ARG A 477 -22.43 -24.05 8.53
CA ARG A 477 -22.92 -23.35 7.34
C ARG A 477 -21.72 -22.70 6.66
N SER A 478 -21.46 -23.02 5.40
CA SER A 478 -20.30 -22.48 4.70
C SER A 478 -20.64 -22.03 3.29
N THR A 479 -19.91 -21.03 2.81
CA THR A 479 -20.07 -20.51 1.45
C THR A 479 -18.71 -20.15 0.89
N LYS A 480 -18.45 -20.64 -0.31
CA LYS A 480 -17.25 -20.32 -1.08
C LYS A 480 -17.63 -19.71 -2.42
N THR A 481 -17.28 -18.46 -2.63
CA THR A 481 -17.69 -17.73 -3.83
C THR A 481 -16.64 -16.72 -4.28
N ASN A 482 -16.70 -16.35 -5.56
CA ASN A 482 -15.91 -15.28 -6.14
C ASN A 482 -16.87 -14.20 -6.62
N VAL A 483 -16.76 -13.01 -6.03
CA VAL A 483 -17.72 -11.94 -6.21
C VAL A 483 -17.02 -10.64 -6.53
N ARG A 484 -17.76 -9.68 -7.05
CA ARG A 484 -17.25 -8.36 -7.41
C ARG A 484 -18.20 -7.31 -6.89
N VAL A 485 -17.67 -6.34 -6.18
CA VAL A 485 -18.43 -5.29 -5.50
C VAL A 485 -17.63 -3.98 -5.57
N ARG A 486 -18.31 -2.84 -5.66
CA ARG A 486 -17.59 -1.56 -5.66
C ARG A 486 -17.11 -1.20 -4.27
N ASP A 487 -16.11 -0.33 -4.22
CA ASP A 487 -15.66 0.29 -2.98
C ASP A 487 -16.83 0.90 -2.19
N GLY A 488 -17.02 0.45 -0.95
CA GLY A 488 -18.08 0.91 -0.04
C GLY A 488 -19.49 0.37 -0.31
N GLU A 489 -19.72 -0.39 -1.38
CA GLU A 489 -20.98 -1.10 -1.60
C GLU A 489 -21.02 -2.40 -0.78
N THR A 490 -22.23 -2.83 -0.41
CA THR A 490 -22.42 -4.08 0.31
C THR A 490 -22.97 -5.14 -0.62
N LEU A 491 -22.30 -6.28 -0.66
CA LEU A 491 -22.81 -7.49 -1.28
C LEU A 491 -23.59 -8.30 -0.26
N LEU A 492 -24.82 -8.66 -0.59
CA LEU A 492 -25.59 -9.66 0.16
C LEU A 492 -25.45 -11.03 -0.50
N ILE A 493 -25.01 -12.00 0.30
CA ILE A 493 -24.99 -13.42 -0.02
C ILE A 493 -26.06 -14.08 0.87
N GLY A 494 -27.18 -14.48 0.26
CA GLY A 494 -28.29 -15.18 0.93
C GLY A 494 -28.49 -16.60 0.39
N GLY A 495 -29.32 -17.40 1.06
CA GLY A 495 -29.80 -18.69 0.52
C GLY A 495 -29.35 -19.97 1.22
N MET A 496 -28.86 -19.93 2.47
CA MET A 496 -28.69 -21.16 3.26
C MET A 496 -29.87 -21.33 4.22
N ILE A 497 -30.87 -22.09 3.79
CA ILE A 497 -32.07 -22.40 4.59
C ILE A 497 -31.77 -23.64 5.45
N PHE A 498 -32.06 -23.54 6.75
CA PHE A 498 -32.00 -24.63 7.69
C PHE A 498 -33.40 -24.95 8.22
N ASP A 499 -33.92 -26.12 7.87
CA ASP A 499 -35.22 -26.59 8.31
C ASP A 499 -35.06 -27.53 9.51
N THR A 500 -35.76 -27.21 10.60
CA THR A 500 -35.94 -28.09 11.75
C THR A 500 -37.39 -28.52 11.82
N ASP A 501 -37.64 -29.81 11.62
CA ASP A 501 -38.96 -30.43 11.82
C ASP A 501 -38.93 -31.19 13.16
N GLN A 502 -39.73 -30.75 14.13
CA GLN A 502 -39.92 -31.43 15.41
C GLN A 502 -41.34 -31.98 15.51
N GLU A 503 -41.47 -33.31 15.48
CA GLU A 503 -42.76 -34.00 15.67
C GLU A 503 -42.85 -34.55 17.11
N THR A 504 -43.79 -34.03 17.89
CA THR A 504 -44.12 -34.54 19.23
C THR A 504 -45.44 -35.30 19.18
N VAL A 505 -45.38 -36.63 19.36
CA VAL A 505 -46.58 -37.48 19.38
C VAL A 505 -46.95 -37.84 20.81
N ALA A 506 -48.00 -37.21 21.33
CA ALA A 506 -48.64 -37.61 22.58
C ALA A 506 -49.69 -38.68 22.30
N LYS A 507 -49.56 -39.88 22.88
CA LYS A 507 -50.50 -40.99 22.69
C LYS A 507 -50.95 -41.60 24.01
N PHE A 508 -52.20 -42.05 24.06
CA PHE A 508 -52.72 -42.78 25.22
C PHE A 508 -52.11 -44.20 25.26
N PRO A 509 -51.66 -44.70 26.43
CA PRO A 509 -51.10 -46.05 26.54
C PRO A 509 -52.06 -47.13 26.02
N LEU A 510 -51.56 -48.11 25.27
CA LEU A 510 -52.32 -49.19 24.57
C LEU A 510 -53.25 -48.73 23.44
N LEU A 511 -54.12 -47.73 23.67
CA LEU A 511 -55.14 -47.30 22.68
C LEU A 511 -54.55 -46.51 21.51
N GLY A 512 -53.40 -45.85 21.71
CA GLY A 512 -52.71 -45.09 20.67
C GLY A 512 -52.02 -45.94 19.59
N ASP A 513 -51.83 -47.24 19.85
CA ASP A 513 -51.13 -48.16 18.94
C ASP A 513 -52.07 -49.15 18.20
N LEU A 514 -53.37 -49.13 18.53
CA LEU A 514 -54.37 -50.02 17.89
C LEU A 514 -54.67 -49.59 16.45
N PRO A 515 -54.60 -50.51 15.46
CA PRO A 515 -55.10 -50.24 14.12
C PRO A 515 -56.60 -49.87 14.19
N LEU A 516 -57.05 -48.96 13.33
CA LEU A 516 -58.39 -48.35 13.25
C LEU A 516 -58.69 -47.22 14.24
N ILE A 517 -58.40 -47.36 15.54
CA ILE A 517 -58.76 -46.33 16.53
C ILE A 517 -57.62 -45.37 16.91
N LYS A 518 -56.37 -45.63 16.48
CA LYS A 518 -55.20 -44.81 16.81
C LYS A 518 -55.37 -43.30 16.60
N TYR A 519 -56.19 -42.87 15.64
CA TYR A 519 -56.41 -41.46 15.32
C TYR A 519 -57.19 -40.68 16.39
N PHE A 520 -57.99 -41.37 17.22
CA PHE A 520 -58.75 -40.74 18.31
C PHE A 520 -57.99 -40.69 19.64
N PHE A 521 -56.89 -41.42 19.75
CA PHE A 521 -56.10 -41.60 20.97
C PHE A 521 -54.64 -41.15 20.83
N ARG A 522 -54.34 -40.42 19.75
CA ARG A 522 -53.04 -39.78 19.51
C ARG A 522 -53.24 -38.30 19.15
N TYR A 523 -52.33 -37.47 19.62
CA TYR A 523 -52.22 -36.07 19.31
C TYR A 523 -50.79 -35.81 18.82
N THR A 524 -50.66 -35.31 17.59
CA THR A 524 -49.36 -34.99 16.99
C THR A 524 -49.24 -33.48 16.95
N ILE A 525 -48.20 -32.94 17.57
CA ILE A 525 -47.76 -31.55 17.41
C ILE A 525 -46.59 -31.59 16.44
N THR A 526 -46.68 -30.84 15.35
CA THR A 526 -45.58 -30.65 14.41
C THR A 526 -45.15 -29.19 14.51
N GLU A 527 -43.92 -28.96 14.97
CA GLU A 527 -43.27 -27.65 14.97
C GLU A 527 -42.25 -27.65 13.83
N ARG A 528 -42.40 -26.74 12.88
CA ARG A 528 -41.45 -26.52 11.78
C ARG A 528 -40.84 -25.13 11.96
N GLU A 529 -39.54 -25.08 12.10
CA GLU A 529 -38.77 -23.85 12.18
C GLU A 529 -37.78 -23.79 11.01
N GLN A 530 -37.85 -22.73 10.20
CA GLN A 530 -36.91 -22.51 9.09
C GLN A 530 -36.05 -21.29 9.43
N ARG A 531 -34.72 -21.45 9.46
CA ARG A 531 -33.77 -20.36 9.72
C ARG A 531 -32.90 -20.11 8.50
N GLU A 532 -32.78 -18.86 8.08
CA GLU A 532 -31.93 -18.43 6.97
C GLU A 532 -30.72 -17.64 7.47
N LEU A 533 -29.53 -17.93 6.94
CA LEU A 533 -28.31 -17.18 7.19
C LEU A 533 -28.03 -16.19 6.05
N LEU A 534 -28.01 -14.91 6.38
CA LEU A 534 -27.64 -13.79 5.51
C LEU A 534 -26.21 -13.33 5.82
N ILE A 535 -25.40 -13.18 4.77
CA ILE A 535 -24.00 -12.73 4.88
C ILE A 535 -23.85 -11.44 4.09
N PHE A 536 -23.61 -10.33 4.78
CA PHE A 536 -23.34 -9.02 4.16
C PHE A 536 -21.85 -8.78 4.14
N ILE A 537 -21.31 -8.35 3.00
CA ILE A 537 -19.88 -8.15 2.82
C ILE A 537 -19.65 -6.76 2.23
N THR A 538 -18.93 -5.92 2.96
CA THR A 538 -18.65 -4.53 2.57
C THR A 538 -17.14 -4.33 2.53
N PRO A 539 -16.51 -4.36 1.34
CA PRO A 539 -15.11 -4.00 1.22
C PRO A 539 -14.95 -2.49 1.05
N THR A 540 -13.94 -1.94 1.70
CA THR A 540 -13.57 -0.53 1.60
C THR A 540 -12.08 -0.40 1.36
N VAL A 541 -11.69 0.43 0.39
CA VAL A 541 -10.30 0.80 0.18
C VAL A 541 -9.90 1.77 1.28
N VAL A 542 -8.87 1.42 2.05
CA VAL A 542 -8.36 2.28 3.11
C VAL A 542 -7.56 3.40 2.45
N SER A 543 -8.19 4.55 2.24
CA SER A 543 -7.50 5.77 1.82
C SER A 543 -6.72 6.35 2.99
N ARG A 544 -5.43 6.66 2.79
CA ARG A 544 -4.73 7.59 3.69
C ARG A 544 -5.34 8.96 3.49
N GLU A 545 -6.01 9.50 4.51
CA GLU A 545 -6.29 10.94 4.56
C GLU A 545 -4.97 11.69 4.41
N SER A 546 -4.96 12.61 3.44
CA SER A 546 -3.81 13.39 2.95
C SER A 546 -3.35 14.46 3.90
#